data_AF-A0A4S0G2M7-F1
#
_entry.id   AF-A0A4S0G2M7-F1
#
_cell.length_a   1.000
_cell.length_b   1.000
_cell.length_c   1.000
_cell.angle_alpha   90.00
_cell.angle_beta   90.00
_cell.angle_gamma   90.00
#
_symmetry.space_group_name_H-M   'P 1'
#
loop_
_entity.id
_entity.type
_entity.pdbx_description
1 polymer ?
#
loop_
_entity_poly.entity_id
_entity_poly.type
_entity_poly.pdbx_seq_one_letter_code
_entity_poly.pdbx_strand_id
1 'polypeptide(L)'
;MAAVVFANPDNPITPDKAIVHDNEAFRVQWSAFNAGDADLMAFIDRLVITSIPEGCPGSDDVEHEVVFDSDTDGDAADYTEEELLAGQTGSLMEPSVGPFPAGSYRLTVTLASDIAQGDTTFRCIEIVPAI
;
A
#
# COMPACT_ATOMS: atom_id res chain seq x y z
N MET A 1 -13.07 9.05 12.95
CA MET A 1 -12.13 7.93 12.92
C MET A 1 -12.49 7.09 11.71
N ALA A 2 -11.51 6.58 10.96
CA ALA A 2 -11.79 5.67 9.85
C ALA A 2 -12.47 4.40 10.38
N ALA A 3 -13.41 3.84 9.61
CA ALA A 3 -14.09 2.61 9.95
C ALA A 3 -13.23 1.38 9.60
N VAL A 4 -12.36 1.51 8.59
CA VAL A 4 -11.37 0.50 8.21
C VAL A 4 -9.98 1.01 8.55
N VAL A 5 -9.23 0.26 9.35
CA VAL A 5 -7.87 0.62 9.78
C VAL A 5 -6.90 -0.52 9.46
N PHE A 6 -5.60 -0.25 9.47
CA PHE A 6 -4.61 -1.32 9.30
C PHE A 6 -4.64 -2.27 10.50
N ALA A 7 -4.74 -3.57 10.21
CA ALA A 7 -4.77 -4.62 11.24
C ALA A 7 -3.49 -4.69 12.07
N ASN A 8 -2.35 -4.29 11.48
CA ASN A 8 -1.05 -4.19 12.15
C ASN A 8 -0.61 -2.72 12.22
N PRO A 9 -1.01 -1.96 13.25
CA PRO A 9 -0.69 -0.53 13.33
C PRO A 9 0.80 -0.23 13.48
N ASP A 10 1.59 -1.17 14.01
CA ASP A 10 3.05 -1.01 14.17
C ASP A 10 3.80 -1.16 12.85
N ASN A 11 3.28 -2.00 11.94
CA ASN A 11 3.85 -2.23 10.61
C ASN A 11 2.73 -2.39 9.57
N PRO A 12 2.04 -1.29 9.22
CA PRO A 12 0.80 -1.34 8.44
C PRO A 12 1.01 -1.76 6.99
N ILE A 13 2.18 -1.42 6.43
CA ILE A 13 2.59 -1.75 5.06
C ILE A 13 3.96 -2.41 5.17
N THR A 14 4.18 -3.57 4.55
CA THR A 14 5.48 -4.26 4.58
C THR A 14 5.81 -4.88 3.23
N PRO A 15 7.00 -4.65 2.64
CA PRO A 15 7.42 -5.42 1.48
C PRO A 15 7.70 -6.88 1.88
N ASP A 16 7.46 -7.85 1.00
CA ASP A 16 7.76 -9.27 1.27
C ASP A 16 9.26 -9.55 1.45
N LYS A 17 10.10 -8.65 0.93
CA LYS A 17 11.55 -8.72 1.01
C LYS A 17 12.11 -7.57 1.86
N ALA A 18 13.14 -7.88 2.64
CA ALA A 18 13.88 -6.88 3.41
C ALA A 18 14.77 -5.99 2.54
N ILE A 19 15.24 -6.50 1.41
CA ILE A 19 16.05 -5.80 0.42
C ILE A 19 15.41 -6.09 -0.95
N VAL A 20 15.14 -5.04 -1.72
CA VAL A 20 14.58 -5.13 -3.06
C VAL A 20 15.63 -4.64 -4.05
N HIS A 21 15.95 -5.46 -5.04
CA HIS A 21 16.85 -5.08 -6.13
C HIS A 21 16.10 -4.42 -7.30
N ASP A 22 16.79 -3.58 -8.06
CA ASP A 22 16.24 -2.82 -9.19
C ASP A 22 15.82 -3.66 -10.41
N ASN A 23 16.18 -4.94 -10.42
CA ASN A 23 15.84 -5.90 -11.47
C ASN A 23 14.75 -6.91 -11.07
N GLU A 24 14.15 -6.77 -9.89
CA GLU A 24 13.13 -7.69 -9.40
C GLU A 24 11.82 -6.99 -9.03
N ALA A 25 10.73 -7.72 -9.20
CA ALA A 25 9.45 -7.37 -8.58
C ALA A 25 9.43 -7.80 -7.11
N PHE A 26 8.57 -7.15 -6.34
CA PHE A 26 8.31 -7.46 -4.92
C PHE A 26 6.83 -7.30 -4.62
N ARG A 27 6.38 -7.89 -3.51
CA ARG A 27 4.99 -7.78 -3.04
C ARG A 27 4.89 -6.74 -1.94
N VAL A 28 3.86 -5.90 -2.00
CA VAL A 28 3.53 -4.96 -0.92
C VAL A 28 2.42 -5.56 -0.09
N GLN A 29 2.64 -5.73 1.22
CA GLN A 29 1.74 -6.47 2.10
C GLN A 29 1.03 -5.56 3.10
N TRP A 30 -0.27 -5.74 3.26
CA TRP A 30 -1.09 -5.12 4.32
C TRP A 30 -2.35 -5.96 4.60
N SER A 31 -3.06 -5.62 5.66
CA SER A 31 -4.37 -6.19 5.97
C SER A 31 -5.28 -5.13 6.57
N ALA A 32 -6.54 -5.11 6.13
CA ALA A 32 -7.57 -4.27 6.70
C ALA A 32 -8.16 -4.87 8.00
N PHE A 33 -8.64 -4.01 8.89
CA PHE A 33 -9.45 -4.36 10.06
C PHE A 33 -10.67 -3.44 10.11
N ASN A 34 -11.87 -4.02 10.17
CA ASN A 34 -13.09 -3.26 10.33
C ASN A 34 -13.28 -2.89 11.81
N ALA A 35 -12.91 -1.66 12.14
CA ALA A 35 -13.08 -1.05 13.46
C ALA A 35 -14.47 -0.40 13.64
N GLY A 36 -15.33 -0.43 12.62
CA GLY A 36 -16.69 0.08 12.68
C GLY A 36 -17.67 -0.85 13.38
N ASP A 37 -18.87 -0.33 13.65
CA ASP A 37 -19.97 -1.06 14.30
C ASP A 37 -20.89 -1.80 13.30
N ALA A 38 -20.54 -1.79 12.01
CA ALA A 38 -21.35 -2.36 10.92
C ALA A 38 -20.49 -3.19 9.95
N ASP A 39 -21.12 -4.20 9.36
CA ASP A 39 -20.50 -5.01 8.31
C ASP A 39 -20.27 -4.17 7.05
N LEU A 40 -19.14 -4.42 6.39
CA LEU A 40 -18.76 -3.76 5.15
C LEU A 40 -18.86 -4.77 4.01
N MET A 41 -19.59 -4.41 2.96
CA MET A 41 -19.52 -5.13 1.68
C MET A 41 -18.09 -5.06 1.13
N ALA A 42 -17.77 -5.92 0.16
CA ALA A 42 -16.50 -5.87 -0.55
C ALA A 42 -16.15 -4.44 -1.00
N PHE A 43 -14.88 -4.06 -0.83
CA PHE A 43 -14.35 -2.72 -1.11
C PHE A 43 -12.95 -2.84 -1.71
N ILE A 44 -12.41 -1.73 -2.19
CA ILE A 44 -11.12 -1.71 -2.89
C ILE A 44 -10.13 -0.82 -2.14
N ASP A 45 -8.95 -1.36 -1.88
CA ASP A 45 -7.80 -0.60 -1.38
C ASP A 45 -7.02 0.02 -2.53
N ARG A 46 -6.26 1.09 -2.26
CA ARG A 46 -5.43 1.74 -3.27
C ARG A 46 -3.97 1.78 -2.85
N LEU A 47 -3.07 1.35 -3.73
CA LEU A 47 -1.62 1.47 -3.59
C LEU A 47 -1.07 2.50 -4.58
N VAL A 48 -0.37 3.50 -4.07
CA VAL A 48 0.38 4.47 -4.87
C VAL A 48 1.84 4.41 -4.50
N ILE A 49 2.72 4.25 -5.49
CA ILE A 49 4.18 4.24 -5.30
C ILE A 49 4.75 5.50 -5.93
N THR A 50 5.45 6.27 -5.11
CA THR A 50 6.06 7.54 -5.50
C THR A 50 7.58 7.44 -5.41
N SER A 51 8.29 7.86 -6.46
CA SER A 51 9.75 7.95 -6.48
C SER A 51 10.21 9.22 -5.76
N ILE A 52 11.05 9.05 -4.72
CA ILE A 52 11.54 10.14 -3.87
C ILE A 52 13.06 10.25 -4.02
N PRO A 53 13.59 10.89 -5.09
CA PRO A 53 15.02 10.86 -5.42
C PRO A 53 15.93 11.51 -4.38
N GLU A 54 15.40 12.39 -3.53
CA GLU A 54 16.13 13.03 -2.42
C GLU A 54 16.16 12.21 -1.12
N GLY A 55 15.45 11.08 -1.08
CA GLY A 55 15.29 10.25 0.11
C GLY A 55 13.93 10.45 0.80
N CYS A 56 13.36 9.37 1.34
CA CYS A 56 12.02 9.36 1.94
C CYS A 56 12.06 9.86 3.41
N PRO A 57 11.09 10.65 3.91
CA PRO A 57 9.75 10.92 3.35
C PRO A 57 9.68 11.92 2.18
N GLY A 58 10.80 12.52 1.77
CA GLY A 58 10.85 13.57 0.76
C GLY A 58 10.72 14.96 1.37
N SER A 59 10.91 15.98 0.56
CA SER A 59 10.65 17.37 0.91
C SER A 59 9.20 17.72 0.56
N ASP A 60 8.41 18.26 1.50
CA ASP A 60 6.99 18.63 1.28
C ASP A 60 6.76 19.65 0.17
N ASP A 61 7.79 20.42 -0.22
CA ASP A 61 7.73 21.48 -1.24
C ASP A 61 7.94 20.99 -2.69
N VAL A 62 8.12 19.68 -2.91
CA VAL A 62 8.40 19.12 -4.23
C VAL A 62 7.35 18.07 -4.59
N GLU A 63 6.73 18.22 -5.76
CA GLU A 63 5.92 17.15 -6.34
C GLU A 63 6.84 16.02 -6.83
N HIS A 64 6.55 14.81 -6.36
CA HIS A 64 7.30 13.62 -6.73
C HIS A 64 6.56 12.78 -7.78
N GLU A 65 7.31 12.06 -8.61
CA GLU A 65 6.74 11.23 -9.66
C GLU A 65 6.04 9.99 -9.09
N VAL A 66 4.77 9.80 -9.44
CA VAL A 66 4.06 8.54 -9.22
C VAL A 66 4.50 7.55 -10.29
N VAL A 67 5.15 6.47 -9.87
CA VAL A 67 5.67 5.42 -10.75
C VAL A 67 4.72 4.21 -10.84
N PHE A 68 3.74 4.14 -9.95
CA PHE A 68 2.68 3.13 -9.97
C PHE A 68 1.47 3.63 -9.19
N ASP A 69 0.28 3.44 -9.75
CA ASP A 69 -1.01 3.67 -9.09
C ASP A 69 -1.94 2.50 -9.39
N SER A 70 -2.40 1.79 -8.35
CA SER A 70 -3.23 0.60 -8.51
C SER A 70 -4.53 0.86 -9.28
N ASP A 71 -5.07 2.09 -9.22
CA ASP A 71 -6.28 2.46 -9.97
C ASP A 71 -6.04 2.50 -11.49
N THR A 72 -4.80 2.71 -11.92
CA THR A 72 -4.45 2.89 -13.35
C THR A 72 -3.61 1.73 -13.89
N ASP A 73 -2.67 1.23 -13.09
CA ASP A 73 -1.64 0.26 -13.49
C ASP A 73 -1.92 -1.15 -12.93
N GLY A 74 -2.72 -1.26 -11.87
CA GLY A 74 -3.01 -2.52 -11.19
C GLY A 74 -4.21 -3.28 -11.76
N ASP A 75 -4.31 -4.57 -11.42
CA ASP A 75 -5.56 -5.32 -11.55
C ASP A 75 -6.39 -5.11 -10.28
N ALA A 76 -7.59 -4.55 -10.42
CA ALA A 76 -8.47 -4.27 -9.28
C ALA A 76 -8.74 -5.51 -8.40
N ALA A 77 -8.70 -6.72 -8.96
CA ALA A 77 -8.87 -7.96 -8.21
C ALA A 77 -7.77 -8.17 -7.14
N ASP A 78 -6.56 -7.69 -7.38
CA ASP A 78 -5.43 -7.80 -6.45
C ASP A 78 -5.50 -6.81 -5.27
N TYR A 79 -6.50 -5.91 -5.27
CA TYR A 79 -6.71 -4.89 -4.24
C TYR A 79 -8.14 -4.93 -3.67
N THR A 80 -8.95 -5.90 -4.09
CA THR A 80 -10.32 -6.06 -3.61
C THR A 80 -10.32 -6.86 -2.32
N GLU A 81 -10.82 -6.27 -1.24
CA GLU A 81 -11.16 -6.97 -0.01
C GLU A 81 -12.55 -7.59 -0.14
N GLU A 82 -12.74 -8.80 0.39
CA GLU A 82 -14.07 -9.40 0.47
C GLU A 82 -14.93 -8.70 1.53
N GLU A 83 -16.19 -9.15 1.69
CA GLU A 83 -17.03 -8.68 2.79
C GLU A 83 -16.31 -8.82 4.15
N LEU A 84 -16.28 -7.74 4.92
CA LEU A 84 -15.57 -7.65 6.18
C LEU A 84 -16.54 -7.27 7.30
N LEU A 85 -16.85 -8.25 8.16
CA LEU A 85 -17.77 -8.06 9.28
C LEU A 85 -17.20 -7.10 10.32
N ALA A 86 -18.07 -6.49 11.12
CA ALA A 86 -17.65 -5.61 12.22
C ALA A 86 -16.70 -6.34 13.18
N GLY A 87 -15.53 -5.74 13.45
CA GLY A 87 -14.50 -6.33 14.31
C GLY A 87 -13.67 -7.45 13.66
N GLN A 88 -13.77 -7.66 12.35
CA GLN A 88 -13.01 -8.67 11.63
C GLN A 88 -11.75 -8.08 10.97
N THR A 89 -10.70 -8.90 10.89
CA THR A 89 -9.49 -8.67 10.08
C THR A 89 -9.67 -9.30 8.70
N GLY A 90 -9.37 -8.53 7.65
CA GLY A 90 -9.37 -8.97 6.26
C GLY A 90 -8.22 -9.93 5.95
N SER A 91 -8.16 -10.36 4.69
CA SER A 91 -7.07 -11.23 4.23
C SER A 91 -5.74 -10.48 4.18
N LEU A 92 -4.64 -11.21 3.99
CA LEU A 92 -3.37 -10.57 3.66
C LEU A 92 -3.41 -10.15 2.19
N MET A 93 -3.41 -8.84 1.96
CA MET A 93 -3.24 -8.27 0.63
C MET A 93 -1.75 -8.30 0.27
N GLU A 94 -1.39 -8.72 -0.94
CA GLU A 94 0.01 -8.88 -1.35
C GLU A 94 0.28 -8.70 -2.87
N PRO A 95 -0.20 -7.62 -3.51
CA PRO A 95 0.02 -7.35 -4.93
C PRO A 95 1.50 -7.22 -5.27
N SER A 96 1.86 -7.72 -6.46
CA SER A 96 3.21 -7.65 -7.00
C SER A 96 3.42 -6.37 -7.81
N VAL A 97 4.52 -5.65 -7.53
CA VAL A 97 4.88 -4.38 -8.20
C VAL A 97 6.35 -4.38 -8.65
N GLY A 98 6.68 -3.45 -9.54
CA GLY A 98 8.02 -3.31 -10.11
C GLY A 98 8.27 -4.25 -11.31
N PRO A 99 9.54 -4.38 -11.75
CA PRO A 99 10.75 -3.78 -11.17
C PRO A 99 10.76 -2.25 -11.31
N PHE A 100 11.42 -1.57 -10.38
CA PHE A 100 11.65 -0.12 -10.41
C PHE A 100 13.16 0.18 -10.36
N PRO A 101 13.63 1.32 -10.91
CA PRO A 101 15.02 1.72 -10.79
C PRO A 101 15.51 1.83 -9.34
N ALA A 102 16.82 1.69 -9.11
CA ALA A 102 17.39 1.92 -7.79
C ALA A 102 17.10 3.36 -7.30
N GLY A 103 16.71 3.50 -6.03
CA GLY A 103 16.30 4.78 -5.43
C GLY A 103 15.44 4.61 -4.18
N SER A 104 15.00 5.72 -3.60
CA SER A 104 14.07 5.72 -2.46
C SER A 104 12.63 5.89 -2.95
N TYR A 105 11.71 5.14 -2.36
CA TYR A 105 10.30 5.14 -2.74
C TYR A 105 9.39 5.25 -1.52
N ARG A 106 8.23 5.85 -1.73
CA ARG A 106 7.14 5.90 -0.75
C ARG A 106 6.00 5.03 -1.24
N LEU A 107 5.69 3.98 -0.48
CA LEU A 107 4.52 3.13 -0.66
C LEU A 107 3.37 3.73 0.14
N THR A 108 2.32 4.22 -0.52
CA THR A 108 1.15 4.81 0.14
C THR A 108 -0.03 3.87 -0.07
N VAL A 109 -0.63 3.39 1.01
CA VAL A 109 -1.83 2.55 0.95
C VAL A 109 -2.99 3.31 1.57
N THR A 110 -4.11 3.34 0.85
CA THR A 110 -5.40 3.86 1.31
C THR A 110 -6.37 2.69 1.38
N LEU A 111 -6.79 2.32 2.59
CA LEU A 111 -7.79 1.26 2.77
C LEU A 111 -9.16 1.76 2.35
N ALA A 112 -10.03 0.87 1.86
CA ALA A 112 -11.42 1.15 1.52
C ALA A 112 -11.58 2.48 0.76
N SER A 113 -10.73 2.66 -0.25
CA SER A 113 -10.53 3.91 -1.00
C SER A 113 -11.77 4.28 -1.81
N ASP A 114 -12.45 3.30 -2.38
CA ASP A 114 -13.64 3.46 -3.20
C ASP A 114 -14.87 3.93 -2.40
N ILE A 115 -14.95 3.55 -1.12
CA ILE A 115 -16.03 3.95 -0.21
C ILE A 115 -15.64 5.06 0.77
N ALA A 116 -14.40 5.55 0.71
CA ALA A 116 -13.84 6.63 1.53
C ALA A 116 -14.03 6.42 3.05
N GLN A 117 -13.88 5.17 3.51
CA GLN A 117 -14.05 4.79 4.92
C GLN A 117 -12.78 4.27 5.60
N GLY A 118 -11.68 4.13 4.86
CA GLY A 118 -10.45 3.56 5.40
C GLY A 118 -9.35 4.58 5.72
N ASP A 119 -8.39 4.09 6.48
CA ASP A 119 -7.19 4.80 6.89
C ASP A 119 -6.17 4.89 5.74
N THR A 120 -5.33 5.92 5.78
CA THR A 120 -4.24 6.11 4.82
C THR A 120 -2.92 6.20 5.55
N THR A 121 -1.95 5.41 5.14
CA THR A 121 -0.60 5.49 5.68
C THR A 121 0.43 5.26 4.59
N PHE A 122 1.70 5.49 4.93
CA PHE A 122 2.80 5.25 4.01
C PHE A 122 3.97 4.53 4.69
N ARG A 123 4.77 3.87 3.86
CA ARG A 123 6.06 3.33 4.24
C ARG A 123 7.12 3.70 3.22
N CYS A 124 8.26 4.14 3.75
CA CYS A 124 9.47 4.34 2.97
C CYS A 124 10.20 3.02 2.74
N ILE A 125 10.66 2.81 1.51
CA ILE A 125 11.57 1.73 1.15
C ILE A 125 12.73 2.25 0.31
N GLU A 126 13.79 1.47 0.23
CA GLU A 126 14.91 1.69 -0.67
C GLU A 126 15.06 0.50 -1.60
N ILE A 127 15.17 0.77 -2.89
CA ILE A 127 15.49 -0.21 -3.92
C ILE A 127 16.97 -0.02 -4.27
N VAL A 128 17.74 -1.09 -4.17
CA VAL A 128 19.19 -1.07 -4.36
C VAL A 128 19.58 -1.68 -5.71
N PRO A 129 20.73 -1.30 -6.29
CA PRO A 129 21.21 -1.93 -7.52
C PRO A 129 21.41 -3.45 -7.34
N ALA A 130 21.04 -4.23 -8.35
CA ALA A 130 21.49 -5.62 -8.44
C ALA A 130 23.01 -5.69 -8.64
N ILE A 131 23.69 -6.54 -7.87
CA ILE A 131 25.14 -6.77 -7.97
C ILE A 131 25.43 -7.95 -8.90
#